data_AF-A0A0K0D1B5-F1
#
_entry.id   AF-A0A0K0D1B5-F1
#
_cell.length_a   1.000
_cell.length_b   1.000
_cell.length_c   1.000
_cell.angle_alpha   90.00
_cell.angle_beta   90.00
_cell.angle_gamma   90.00
#
_symmetry.space_group_name_H-M   'P 1'
#
loop_
_entity.id
_entity.type
_entity.pdbx_description
1 polymer ?
#
loop_
_entity_poly.entity_id
_entity_poly.type
_entity_poly.pdbx_seq_one_letter_code
_entity_poly.pdbx_strand_id
1 'polypeptide(L)'
;MEQFVDLCILLGCDYCESIRGIGPKKAFELIKSYGNIESILENLDQKKYPPPTDWPYQRARKLFLTPEVSDCNDINVNLFAYLFYKLSFLQLVWKEPDVDGIINFMCGEKSFKYVFELRYSHEVDHYWCGDVSDECSEDRIRSAIAKMKKGRGSSTQGRIDMFFTVEKTLQSEPTSAKRKAHEEKKVMKKRGPPLKKSK
;
A
#
# COMPACT_ATOMS: atom_id res chain seq x y z
N MET A 1 0.83 -19.22 -2.72
CA MET A 1 0.18 -17.91 -2.97
C MET A 1 -1.34 -18.04 -2.91
N GLU A 2 -1.92 -19.09 -3.48
CA GLU A 2 -3.38 -19.35 -3.47
C GLU A 2 -4.00 -19.41 -2.05
N GLN A 3 -3.31 -20.05 -1.09
CA GLN A 3 -3.77 -20.11 0.31
C GLN A 3 -3.98 -18.71 0.95
N PHE A 4 -3.18 -17.73 0.53
CA PHE A 4 -3.31 -16.36 1.02
C PHE A 4 -4.53 -15.67 0.42
N VAL A 5 -4.82 -15.91 -0.86
CA VAL A 5 -6.04 -15.42 -1.52
C VAL A 5 -7.28 -16.00 -0.85
N ASP A 6 -7.26 -17.29 -0.54
CA ASP A 6 -8.35 -17.96 0.17
C ASP A 6 -8.55 -17.42 1.57
N LEU A 7 -7.46 -17.11 2.28
CA LEU A 7 -7.54 -16.41 3.55
C LEU A 7 -8.20 -15.03 3.38
N CYS A 8 -7.81 -14.23 2.39
CA CYS A 8 -8.42 -12.93 2.11
C CYS A 8 -9.92 -13.03 1.81
N ILE A 9 -10.34 -14.04 1.05
CA ILE A 9 -11.75 -14.30 0.76
C ILE A 9 -12.52 -14.65 2.05
N LEU A 10 -11.96 -15.49 2.92
CA LEU A 10 -12.58 -15.85 4.21
C LEU A 10 -12.68 -14.68 5.19
N LEU A 11 -11.71 -13.76 5.14
CA LEU A 11 -11.74 -12.51 5.93
C LEU A 11 -12.80 -11.52 5.45
N GLY A 12 -13.23 -11.65 4.19
CA GLY A 12 -14.13 -10.74 3.51
C GLY A 12 -13.38 -9.91 2.47
N CYS A 13 -13.80 -10.05 1.21
CA CYS A 13 -13.34 -9.25 0.08
C CYS A 13 -14.53 -8.57 -0.60
N ASP A 14 -14.26 -7.57 -1.44
CA ASP A 14 -15.32 -6.81 -2.11
C ASP A 14 -16.08 -7.60 -3.20
N TYR A 15 -15.57 -8.76 -3.62
CA TYR A 15 -16.10 -9.52 -4.76
C TYR A 15 -17.07 -10.64 -4.37
N CYS A 16 -17.10 -11.05 -3.10
CA CYS A 16 -18.01 -12.07 -2.60
C CYS A 16 -18.21 -11.95 -1.09
N GLU A 17 -19.36 -12.42 -0.61
CA GLU A 17 -19.65 -12.45 0.82
C GLU A 17 -18.67 -13.36 1.59
N SER A 18 -18.59 -13.19 2.90
CA SER A 18 -17.81 -14.06 3.80
C SER A 18 -18.73 -14.90 4.68
N ILE A 19 -18.18 -15.99 5.24
CA ILE A 19 -18.94 -16.87 6.12
C ILE A 19 -19.17 -16.17 7.47
N ARG A 20 -20.43 -15.91 7.80
CA ARG A 20 -20.81 -15.23 9.04
C ARG A 20 -20.28 -15.98 10.27
N GLY A 21 -19.58 -15.26 11.15
CA GLY A 21 -19.02 -15.82 12.38
C GLY A 21 -17.63 -16.44 12.24
N ILE A 22 -17.05 -16.43 11.03
CA ILE A 22 -15.62 -16.69 10.83
C ILE A 22 -14.89 -15.35 10.83
N GLY A 23 -14.06 -15.13 11.85
CA GLY A 23 -13.19 -13.96 11.96
C GLY A 23 -11.72 -14.28 11.70
N PRO A 24 -10.80 -13.30 11.83
CA PRO A 24 -9.42 -13.44 11.37
C PRO A 24 -8.62 -14.58 12.00
N LYS A 25 -8.72 -14.76 13.32
CA LYS A 25 -8.02 -15.84 14.02
C LYS A 25 -8.46 -17.22 13.52
N LYS A 26 -9.78 -17.39 13.40
CA LYS A 26 -10.38 -18.66 12.99
C LYS A 26 -10.13 -18.96 11.51
N ALA A 27 -10.24 -17.95 10.65
CA ALA A 27 -9.91 -18.07 9.23
C ALA A 27 -8.46 -18.54 9.03
N PHE A 28 -7.53 -17.98 9.80
CA PHE A 28 -6.12 -18.39 9.77
C PHE A 28 -5.92 -19.84 10.22
N GLU A 29 -6.55 -20.26 11.32
CA GLU A 29 -6.49 -21.64 11.80
C GLU A 29 -7.04 -22.64 10.78
N LEU A 30 -8.16 -22.30 10.13
CA LEU A 30 -8.81 -23.13 9.11
C LEU A 30 -7.92 -23.27 7.87
N ILE A 31 -7.37 -22.16 7.36
CA ILE A 31 -6.46 -22.19 6.21
C ILE A 31 -5.17 -22.93 6.54
N LYS A 32 -4.63 -22.77 7.75
CA LYS A 32 -3.44 -23.51 8.19
C LYS A 32 -3.68 -25.03 8.27
N SER A 33 -4.90 -25.44 8.61
CA SER A 33 -5.24 -26.87 8.80
C SER A 33 -5.65 -27.54 7.49
N TYR A 34 -6.46 -26.89 6.66
CA TYR A 34 -7.10 -27.48 5.48
C TYR A 34 -6.55 -26.95 4.14
N GLY A 35 -5.88 -25.80 4.14
CA GLY A 35 -5.18 -25.26 2.97
C GLY A 35 -6.05 -24.48 1.98
N ASN A 36 -7.25 -24.94 1.64
CA ASN A 36 -8.13 -24.31 0.65
C ASN A 36 -9.59 -24.19 1.14
N ILE A 37 -10.38 -23.34 0.48
CA ILE A 37 -11.80 -23.13 0.85
C ILE A 37 -12.65 -24.40 0.64
N GLU A 38 -12.39 -25.19 -0.39
CA GLU A 38 -13.10 -26.43 -0.70
C GLU A 38 -13.04 -27.43 0.46
N SER A 39 -11.82 -27.76 0.92
CA SER A 39 -11.62 -28.67 2.05
C SER A 39 -12.10 -28.08 3.37
N ILE A 40 -12.11 -26.75 3.52
CA ILE A 40 -12.74 -26.09 4.67
C ILE A 40 -14.25 -26.35 4.66
N LEU A 41 -14.94 -26.18 3.53
CA LEU A 41 -16.40 -26.36 3.43
C LEU A 41 -16.84 -27.82 3.70
N GLU A 42 -15.99 -28.80 3.36
CA GLU A 42 -16.22 -30.22 3.66
C GLU A 42 -16.11 -30.56 5.15
N ASN A 43 -15.19 -29.89 5.87
CA ASN A 43 -14.90 -30.16 7.29
C ASN A 43 -15.55 -29.15 8.25
N LEU A 44 -16.19 -28.12 7.73
CA LEU A 44 -16.85 -27.07 8.51
C LEU A 44 -18.25 -27.51 8.95
N ASP A 45 -18.60 -27.19 10.19
CA ASP A 45 -19.97 -27.35 10.68
C ASP A 45 -20.90 -26.30 10.05
N GLN A 46 -21.57 -26.70 8.96
CA GLN A 46 -22.45 -25.84 8.15
C GLN A 46 -23.69 -25.35 8.90
N LYS A 47 -24.08 -25.99 10.01
CA LYS A 47 -25.21 -25.50 10.83
C LYS A 47 -24.80 -24.26 11.64
N LYS A 48 -23.57 -24.26 12.15
CA LYS A 48 -23.02 -23.15 12.93
C LYS A 48 -22.50 -22.02 12.05
N TYR A 49 -21.93 -22.37 10.91
CA TYR A 49 -21.32 -21.45 9.95
C TYR A 49 -21.89 -21.69 8.56
N PRO A 50 -23.14 -21.26 8.30
CA PRO A 50 -23.75 -21.45 6.98
C PRO A 50 -23.00 -20.60 5.95
N PRO A 51 -22.52 -21.20 4.86
CA PRO A 51 -21.96 -20.43 3.74
C PRO A 51 -23.07 -19.65 3.01
N PRO A 52 -22.73 -18.53 2.35
CA PRO A 52 -23.65 -17.82 1.47
C PRO A 52 -24.25 -18.72 0.38
N THR A 53 -25.47 -18.42 -0.07
CA THR A 53 -26.12 -19.17 -1.16
C THR A 53 -25.39 -18.90 -2.47
N ASP A 54 -25.09 -19.96 -3.23
CA ASP A 54 -24.33 -19.89 -4.50
C ASP A 54 -23.02 -19.07 -4.38
N TRP A 55 -22.25 -19.33 -3.32
CA TRP A 55 -21.09 -18.52 -2.98
C TRP A 55 -20.01 -18.53 -4.10
N PRO A 56 -19.74 -17.40 -4.79
CA PRO A 56 -18.89 -17.38 -5.97
C PRO A 56 -17.39 -17.23 -5.65
N TYR A 57 -16.91 -17.85 -4.56
CA TYR A 57 -15.52 -17.71 -4.09
C TYR A 57 -14.48 -18.14 -5.13
N GLN A 58 -14.79 -19.12 -5.98
CA GLN A 58 -13.91 -19.59 -7.06
C GLN A 58 -13.67 -18.51 -8.12
N ARG A 59 -14.70 -17.71 -8.44
CA ARG A 59 -14.57 -16.58 -9.37
C ARG A 59 -13.71 -15.47 -8.75
N ALA A 60 -13.95 -15.16 -7.49
CA ALA A 60 -13.14 -14.18 -6.75
C ALA A 60 -11.66 -14.61 -6.69
N ARG A 61 -11.39 -15.89 -6.38
CA ARG A 61 -10.03 -16.45 -6.38
C ARG A 61 -9.35 -16.27 -7.73
N LYS A 62 -10.06 -16.60 -8.82
CA LYS A 62 -9.54 -16.41 -10.20
C LYS A 62 -9.23 -14.95 -10.49
N LEU A 63 -10.09 -14.01 -10.06
CA LEU A 63 -9.88 -12.58 -10.25
C LEU A 63 -8.62 -12.08 -9.53
N PHE A 64 -8.33 -12.60 -8.34
CA PHE A 64 -7.11 -12.24 -7.60
C PHE A 64 -5.83 -12.85 -8.20
N LEU A 65 -5.90 -14.08 -8.71
CA LEU A 65 -4.74 -14.77 -9.28
C LEU A 65 -4.43 -14.31 -10.71
N THR A 66 -5.46 -13.99 -11.47
CA THR A 66 -5.35 -13.62 -12.88
C THR A 66 -6.23 -12.40 -13.16
N PRO A 67 -5.91 -11.24 -12.56
CA PRO A 67 -6.62 -10.01 -12.84
C PRO A 67 -6.36 -9.57 -14.29
N GLU A 68 -7.34 -8.94 -14.89
CA GLU A 68 -7.15 -8.27 -16.17
C GLU A 68 -6.32 -7.00 -15.93
N VAL A 69 -5.04 -7.05 -16.30
CA VAL A 69 -4.10 -5.94 -16.14
C VAL A 69 -3.43 -5.66 -17.48
N SER A 70 -3.17 -4.38 -17.76
CA SER A 70 -2.35 -4.00 -18.90
C SER A 70 -0.89 -4.42 -18.67
N ASP A 71 -0.21 -4.85 -19.73
CA ASP A 71 1.18 -5.26 -19.65
C ASP A 71 2.11 -4.11 -19.22
N CYS A 72 2.87 -4.32 -18.16
CA CYS A 72 3.81 -3.32 -17.61
C CYS A 72 5.18 -3.32 -18.31
N ASN A 73 5.47 -4.33 -19.14
CA ASN A 73 6.76 -4.48 -19.80
C ASN A 73 7.01 -3.39 -20.86
N ASP A 74 5.97 -2.70 -21.31
CA ASP A 74 6.05 -1.60 -22.26
C ASP A 74 6.29 -0.24 -21.60
N ILE A 75 6.52 -0.17 -20.29
CA ILE A 75 6.65 1.13 -19.59
C ILE A 75 8.05 1.78 -19.80
N ASN A 76 9.02 1.08 -20.41
CA ASN A 76 10.31 1.67 -20.81
C ASN A 76 10.97 0.94 -21.99
N VAL A 77 10.82 1.45 -23.21
CA VAL A 77 11.84 1.34 -24.26
C VAL A 77 11.74 2.53 -25.21
N ASN A 78 12.44 3.61 -24.86
CA ASN A 78 13.03 4.44 -25.91
C ASN A 78 14.03 3.55 -26.65
N LEU A 79 13.74 3.16 -27.90
CA LEU A 79 14.49 3.64 -29.08
C LEU A 79 14.25 2.87 -30.40
N PHE A 80 13.59 1.70 -30.48
CA PHE A 80 13.63 0.95 -31.76
C PHE A 80 12.38 0.19 -32.22
N ALA A 81 11.29 0.14 -31.44
CA ALA A 81 10.12 -0.68 -31.78
C ALA A 81 8.97 0.09 -32.49
N TYR A 82 9.24 1.28 -33.03
CA TYR A 82 8.18 2.21 -33.47
C TYR A 82 7.54 1.86 -34.84
N LEU A 83 8.01 0.84 -35.56
CA LEU A 83 7.56 0.63 -36.95
C LEU A 83 6.59 -0.52 -37.21
N PHE A 84 6.30 -1.42 -36.25
CA PHE A 84 5.57 -2.66 -36.60
C PHE A 84 4.26 -2.94 -35.88
N TYR A 85 4.02 -2.40 -34.68
CA TYR A 85 2.73 -2.56 -34.01
C TYR A 85 2.24 -1.22 -33.51
N LYS A 86 1.17 -0.73 -34.14
CA LYS A 86 0.32 0.37 -33.68
C LYS A 86 -0.45 -0.09 -32.43
N LEU A 87 0.27 -0.54 -31.40
CA LEU A 87 -0.25 -0.79 -30.07
C LEU A 87 -0.01 0.48 -29.27
N SER A 88 -1.04 0.94 -28.59
CA SER A 88 -1.02 2.15 -27.76
C SER A 88 0.01 2.01 -26.64
N PHE A 89 1.24 2.46 -26.90
CA PHE A 89 2.33 2.49 -25.92
C PHE A 89 1.97 3.45 -24.77
N LEU A 90 1.88 2.93 -23.54
CA LEU A 90 1.55 3.72 -22.37
C LEU A 90 2.80 4.47 -21.87
N GLN A 91 2.99 5.69 -22.35
CA GLN A 91 4.11 6.54 -21.92
C GLN A 91 3.75 7.32 -20.64
N LEU A 92 4.28 6.90 -19.49
CA LEU A 92 4.15 7.63 -18.22
C LEU A 92 5.16 8.80 -18.16
N VAL A 93 4.75 9.97 -18.67
CA VAL A 93 5.54 11.21 -18.60
C VAL A 93 4.80 12.30 -17.85
N TRP A 94 5.45 12.85 -16.83
CA TRP A 94 4.98 14.03 -16.09
C TRP A 94 5.18 15.30 -16.93
N LYS A 95 4.11 15.74 -17.62
CA LYS A 95 4.10 16.97 -18.44
C LYS A 95 3.97 18.23 -17.59
N GLU A 96 4.20 19.38 -18.23
CA GLU A 96 3.93 20.68 -17.60
C GLU A 96 2.44 20.87 -17.34
N PRO A 97 2.06 21.44 -16.18
CA PRO A 97 0.68 21.77 -15.93
C PRO A 97 0.23 22.91 -16.83
N ASP A 98 -0.88 22.69 -17.54
CA ASP A 98 -1.58 23.73 -18.28
C ASP A 98 -2.27 24.68 -17.31
N VAL A 99 -1.64 25.84 -17.06
CA VAL A 99 -2.09 26.80 -16.05
C VAL A 99 -3.46 27.36 -16.41
N ASP A 100 -3.66 27.72 -17.67
CA ASP A 100 -4.86 28.42 -18.12
C ASP A 100 -6.04 27.43 -18.24
N GLY A 101 -5.78 26.22 -18.73
CA GLY A 101 -6.78 25.15 -18.76
C GLY A 101 -7.24 24.72 -17.36
N ILE A 102 -6.31 24.62 -16.41
CA ILE A 102 -6.65 24.28 -15.01
C ILE A 102 -7.48 25.39 -14.36
N ILE A 103 -7.12 26.66 -14.55
CA ILE A 103 -7.88 27.80 -14.01
C ILE A 103 -9.28 27.83 -14.62
N ASN A 104 -9.40 27.70 -15.94
CA ASN A 104 -10.69 27.69 -16.63
C ASN A 104 -11.60 26.55 -16.14
N PHE A 105 -11.07 25.34 -15.97
CA PHE A 105 -11.84 24.20 -15.47
C PHE A 105 -12.22 24.35 -13.99
N MET A 106 -11.29 24.75 -13.12
CA MET A 106 -11.52 24.79 -11.67
C MET A 106 -12.35 26.01 -11.22
N CYS A 107 -12.12 27.17 -11.83
CA CYS A 107 -12.83 28.40 -11.51
C CYS A 107 -14.08 28.61 -12.36
N GLY A 108 -14.00 28.32 -13.66
CA GLY A 108 -15.12 28.51 -14.58
C GLY A 108 -16.18 27.41 -14.48
N GLU A 109 -15.79 26.15 -14.67
CA GLU A 109 -16.76 25.04 -14.81
C GLU A 109 -17.14 24.37 -13.49
N LYS A 110 -16.15 24.05 -12.65
CA LYS A 110 -16.37 23.26 -11.43
C LYS A 110 -16.71 24.09 -10.20
N SER A 111 -16.75 25.42 -10.34
CA SER A 111 -17.07 26.41 -9.32
C SER A 111 -16.77 25.89 -7.90
N PHE A 112 -15.49 25.78 -7.53
CA PHE A 112 -15.06 25.43 -6.17
C PHE A 112 -15.58 26.49 -5.19
N LYS A 113 -16.86 26.39 -4.83
CA LYS A 113 -17.56 27.27 -3.89
C LYS A 113 -17.15 26.85 -2.49
N TYR A 114 -16.48 27.76 -1.78
CA TYR A 114 -16.47 27.69 -0.32
C TYR A 114 -17.88 28.02 0.16
N VAL A 115 -18.67 27.00 0.47
CA VAL A 115 -19.88 27.21 1.28
C VAL A 115 -19.42 27.35 2.73
N PHE A 116 -19.37 28.57 3.24
CA PHE A 116 -19.37 28.80 4.68
C PHE A 116 -20.83 28.97 5.09
N GLU A 117 -21.48 27.88 5.49
CA GLU A 117 -22.87 27.90 5.93
C GLU A 117 -22.93 28.45 7.36
N LEU A 118 -23.00 29.77 7.51
CA LEU A 118 -23.46 30.36 8.77
C LEU A 118 -24.98 30.39 8.76
N ARG A 119 -25.56 29.37 9.43
CA ARG A 119 -26.99 29.34 9.73
C ARG A 119 -27.26 30.35 10.83
N TYR A 120 -27.75 31.55 10.48
CA TYR A 120 -28.35 32.48 11.44
C TYR A 120 -29.82 32.66 11.13
N SER A 121 -30.63 32.48 12.17
CA SER A 121 -32.09 32.41 12.14
C SER A 121 -32.70 33.80 11.96
N HIS A 122 -33.69 33.88 11.06
CA HIS A 122 -34.76 34.89 10.97
C HIS A 122 -34.39 36.35 11.27
N GLU A 123 -34.24 37.17 10.23
CA GLU A 123 -35.14 38.30 9.95
C GLU A 123 -34.84 38.87 8.54
N VAL A 124 -35.90 39.22 7.83
CA VAL A 124 -35.86 39.82 6.48
C VAL A 124 -35.48 41.28 6.59
N ASP A 125 -34.30 41.63 6.09
CA ASP A 125 -34.01 43.02 5.72
C ASP A 125 -33.30 43.06 4.36
N HIS A 126 -33.76 44.01 3.56
CA HIS A 126 -33.28 44.33 2.22
C HIS A 126 -31.77 44.68 2.28
N TYR A 127 -30.90 43.67 2.17
CA TYR A 127 -29.46 43.84 2.34
C TYR A 127 -28.74 43.66 1.01
N TRP A 128 -28.18 44.78 0.53
CA TRP A 128 -27.08 44.87 -0.41
C TRP A 128 -27.22 44.08 -1.73
N CYS A 129 -27.82 44.73 -2.73
CA CYS A 129 -27.41 44.51 -4.11
C CYS A 129 -26.01 45.13 -4.26
N GLY A 130 -24.99 44.45 -3.76
CA GLY A 130 -23.62 44.75 -4.09
C GLY A 130 -22.99 43.49 -4.62
N ASP A 131 -22.53 43.62 -5.86
CA ASP A 131 -21.69 42.69 -6.59
C ASP A 131 -20.71 41.98 -5.65
N VAL A 132 -21.09 40.82 -5.09
CA VAL A 132 -20.13 39.90 -4.51
C VAL A 132 -19.53 39.19 -5.70
N SER A 133 -18.55 39.89 -6.27
CA SER A 133 -17.70 39.50 -7.36
C SER A 133 -17.36 38.02 -7.29
N ASP A 134 -17.63 37.36 -8.41
CA ASP A 134 -17.34 35.96 -8.78
C ASP A 134 -15.84 35.64 -8.65
N GLU A 135 -15.27 35.70 -7.46
CA GLU A 135 -13.86 35.39 -7.27
C GLU A 135 -13.71 33.95 -6.78
N CYS A 136 -13.66 33.03 -7.75
CA CYS A 136 -12.80 31.88 -7.57
C CYS A 136 -11.43 32.39 -7.07
N SER A 137 -10.88 31.81 -6.00
CA SER A 137 -9.57 32.20 -5.50
C SER A 137 -8.48 31.69 -6.46
N GLU A 138 -8.37 32.35 -7.61
CA GLU A 138 -7.39 32.09 -8.66
C GLU A 138 -5.98 32.08 -8.07
N ASP A 139 -5.72 32.96 -7.10
CA ASP A 139 -4.48 33.02 -6.32
C ASP A 139 -4.14 31.71 -5.60
N ARG A 140 -5.14 30.99 -5.08
CA ARG A 140 -4.90 29.68 -4.44
C ARG A 140 -4.54 28.61 -5.45
N ILE A 141 -5.14 28.66 -6.64
CA ILE A 141 -4.84 27.73 -7.73
C ILE A 141 -3.45 28.04 -8.29
N ARG A 142 -3.14 29.31 -8.55
CA ARG A 142 -1.83 29.77 -9.02
C ARG A 142 -0.72 29.43 -8.02
N SER A 143 -0.95 29.65 -6.72
CA SER A 143 0.03 29.29 -5.68
C SER A 143 0.20 27.78 -5.53
N ALA A 144 -0.85 26.98 -5.72
CA ALA A 144 -0.75 25.51 -5.75
C ALA A 144 0.03 25.03 -6.98
N ILE A 145 -0.22 25.59 -8.17
CA ILE A 145 0.53 25.26 -9.38
C ILE A 145 2.01 25.65 -9.24
N ALA A 146 2.29 26.79 -8.61
CA ALA A 146 3.67 27.20 -8.32
C ALA A 146 4.40 26.19 -7.40
N LYS A 147 3.71 25.67 -6.37
CA LYS A 147 4.25 24.60 -5.51
C LYS A 147 4.50 23.31 -6.29
N MET A 148 3.59 22.93 -7.19
CA MET A 148 3.74 21.74 -8.03
C MET A 148 4.92 21.85 -9.00
N LYS A 149 5.09 23.01 -9.65
CA LYS A 149 6.26 23.30 -10.52
C LYS A 149 7.57 23.21 -9.73
N LYS A 150 7.60 23.71 -8.49
CA LYS A 150 8.76 23.61 -7.60
C LYS A 150 9.08 22.17 -7.20
N GLY A 151 8.07 21.36 -6.87
CA GLY A 151 8.23 19.95 -6.51
C GLY A 151 8.78 19.08 -7.65
N ARG A 152 8.51 19.45 -8.90
CA ARG A 152 9.08 18.76 -10.06
C ARG A 152 10.59 18.97 -10.22
N GLY A 153 11.10 20.14 -9.84
CA GLY A 153 12.51 20.47 -9.94
C GLY A 153 13.39 19.90 -8.82
N SER A 154 12.77 19.45 -7.71
CA SER A 154 13.51 18.78 -6.64
C SER A 154 13.76 17.32 -6.99
N SER A 155 15.01 16.95 -7.24
CA SER A 155 15.40 15.54 -7.39
C SER A 155 15.16 14.81 -6.06
N THR A 156 14.30 13.81 -6.06
CA THR A 156 14.13 12.92 -4.92
C THR A 156 15.34 12.00 -4.82
N GLN A 157 16.07 12.03 -3.70
CA GLN A 157 17.15 11.07 -3.43
C GLN A 157 16.58 9.65 -3.49
N GLY A 158 17.09 8.82 -4.40
CA GLY A 158 16.62 7.45 -4.58
C GLY A 158 16.85 6.61 -3.33
N ARG A 159 15.84 5.82 -2.94
CA ARG A 159 16.01 4.83 -1.86
C ARG A 159 16.89 3.68 -2.33
N ILE A 160 17.72 3.16 -1.44
CA ILE A 160 18.61 2.03 -1.71
C ILE A 160 17.83 0.76 -2.13
N ASP A 161 16.60 0.59 -1.62
CA ASP A 161 15.67 -0.50 -1.99
C ASP A 161 15.33 -0.51 -3.49
N MET A 162 15.53 0.61 -4.20
CA MET A 162 15.33 0.69 -5.65
C MET A 162 16.48 0.02 -6.43
N PHE A 163 17.65 -0.12 -5.81
CA PHE A 163 18.86 -0.65 -6.45
C PHE A 163 19.19 -2.07 -6.00
N PHE A 164 18.81 -2.45 -4.78
CA PHE A 164 19.13 -3.76 -4.22
C PHE A 164 17.86 -4.50 -3.85
N THR A 165 17.70 -5.72 -4.37
CA THR A 165 16.69 -6.64 -3.88
C THR A 165 17.05 -7.04 -2.45
N VAL A 166 16.09 -6.89 -1.54
CA VAL A 166 16.27 -7.29 -0.14
C VAL A 166 16.43 -8.82 -0.09
N GLU A 167 17.65 -9.29 0.19
CA GLU A 167 17.87 -10.66 0.62
C GLU A 167 17.39 -10.87 2.07
N LYS A 168 17.22 -12.13 2.47
CA LYS A 168 16.77 -12.48 3.81
C LYS A 168 17.66 -11.83 4.87
N THR A 169 17.04 -11.15 5.84
CA THR A 169 17.74 -10.61 7.01
C THR A 169 18.52 -11.71 7.72
N LEU A 170 19.85 -11.63 7.66
CA LEU A 170 20.71 -12.49 8.47
C LEU A 170 20.53 -12.07 9.93
N GLN A 171 19.81 -12.90 10.71
CA GLN A 171 19.83 -12.77 12.16
C GLN A 171 21.22 -13.18 12.64
N SER A 172 22.13 -12.22 12.79
CA SER A 172 23.32 -12.45 13.61
C SER A 172 22.87 -12.59 15.06
N GLU A 173 23.23 -13.69 15.72
CA GLU A 173 23.07 -13.80 17.16
C GLU A 173 23.68 -12.56 17.86
N PRO A 174 23.02 -11.99 18.88
CA PRO A 174 23.52 -10.81 19.54
C PRO A 174 24.94 -11.06 20.08
N THR A 175 25.88 -10.22 19.67
CA THR A 175 27.31 -10.28 20.00
C THR A 175 27.60 -10.19 21.51
N SER A 176 26.60 -9.97 22.35
CA SER A 176 26.70 -9.94 23.82
C SER A 176 26.93 -11.33 24.44
N ALA A 177 26.44 -12.41 23.83
CA ALA A 177 26.66 -13.77 24.35
C ALA A 177 28.12 -14.24 24.17
N LYS A 178 28.80 -13.77 23.11
CA LYS A 178 30.21 -14.11 22.84
C LYS A 178 31.19 -13.39 23.78
N ARG A 179 30.80 -12.25 24.36
CA ARG A 179 31.63 -11.53 25.35
C ARG A 179 31.56 -12.10 26.77
N LYS A 180 30.53 -12.89 27.13
CA LYS A 180 30.51 -13.62 28.42
C LYS A 180 31.17 -15.01 28.35
N ALA A 181 31.03 -15.73 27.24
CA ALA A 181 31.61 -17.08 27.12
C ALA A 181 33.15 -17.10 26.97
N HIS A 182 33.77 -15.99 26.56
CA HIS A 182 35.23 -15.90 26.39
C HIS A 182 35.98 -15.54 27.69
N GLU A 183 35.28 -15.08 28.73
CA GLU A 183 35.90 -14.71 30.00
C GLU A 183 36.08 -15.94 30.91
N GLU A 184 35.11 -16.86 30.94
CA GLU A 184 35.18 -18.07 31.76
C GLU A 184 36.25 -19.08 31.29
N LYS A 185 36.53 -19.15 29.98
CA LYS A 185 37.56 -20.08 29.45
C LYS A 185 39.01 -19.63 29.67
N LYS A 186 39.27 -18.37 30.04
CA LYS A 186 40.63 -17.88 30.33
C LYS A 186 41.09 -18.18 31.76
N VAL A 187 40.18 -18.42 32.71
CA VAL A 187 40.54 -18.63 34.12
C VAL A 187 40.98 -20.08 34.40
N MET A 188 40.47 -21.08 33.66
CA MET A 188 40.80 -22.49 33.91
C MET A 188 42.13 -23.00 33.31
N LYS A 189 42.84 -22.21 32.49
CA LYS A 189 44.10 -22.65 31.83
C LYS A 189 45.41 -22.09 32.43
N LYS A 190 45.37 -21.37 33.55
CA LYS A 190 46.58 -20.85 34.24
C LYS A 190 46.70 -21.35 35.69
N ARG A 191 46.92 -22.65 35.88
CA ARG A 191 47.55 -23.17 37.11
C ARG A 191 48.60 -24.21 36.70
N GLY A 192 49.84 -23.76 36.59
CA GLY A 192 51.01 -24.63 36.43
C GLY A 192 51.37 -25.33 37.75
N PRO A 193 52.12 -26.44 37.72
CA PRO A 193 52.43 -27.24 38.90
C PRO A 193 53.37 -26.51 39.88
N PRO A 194 53.30 -26.79 41.20
CA PRO A 194 54.11 -26.09 42.19
C PRO A 194 55.56 -26.62 42.21
N LEU A 195 56.54 -25.73 42.06
CA LEU A 195 57.97 -26.04 42.19
C LEU A 195 58.42 -25.90 43.66
N LYS A 196 59.02 -26.99 44.17
CA LYS A 196 59.59 -27.13 45.53
C LYS A 196 60.77 -26.18 45.74
N LYS A 197 60.83 -25.53 46.91
CA LYS A 197 62.02 -24.83 47.43
C LYS A 197 63.08 -25.85 47.88
N SER A 198 64.35 -25.55 47.63
CA SER A 198 65.49 -26.28 48.21
C SER A 198 66.52 -25.31 48.79
N LYS A 199 66.83 -25.55 50.07
CA LYS A 199 67.84 -24.98 50.98
C LYS A 199 67.76 -23.49 51.29
#